data_AF-A0A846ZGZ6-F1
#
_entry.id   AF-A0A846ZGZ6-F1
#
_cell.length_a   1.000
_cell.length_b   1.000
_cell.length_c   1.000
_cell.angle_alpha   90.00
_cell.angle_beta   90.00
_cell.angle_gamma   90.00
#
_symmetry.space_group_name_H-M   'P 1'
#
loop_
_entity.id
_entity.type
_entity.pdbx_description
1 polymer ?
#
loop_
_entity_poly.entity_id
_entity_poly.type
_entity_poly.pdbx_seq_one_letter_code
_entity_poly.pdbx_strand_id
1 'polypeptide(L)'
;MTRLQNTMHRILHHPNTVVVTLVSTMVMIMLSYNTIIRYGVSWPVILTILKIYPLAVLFIYCLRTYVTLPLVLKLHDYFPHHFNQVIPRHVSIPFFVITGNVSVMMVILTETHRKLYPYFVSGFVGNWAKTFFVAVPVFFFIVRPTIDFIFNNLKMKYPRLD
;
A
#
# COMPACT_ATOMS: atom_id res chain seq x y z
N MET A 1 -0.81 4.64 -34.33
CA MET A 1 -0.35 4.14 -33.01
C MET A 1 -0.20 2.64 -33.07
N THR A 2 0.92 2.11 -32.58
CA THR A 2 1.13 0.67 -32.44
C THR A 2 0.19 0.11 -31.35
N ARG A 3 -0.21 -1.18 -31.44
CA ARG A 3 -1.08 -1.83 -30.43
C ARG A 3 -0.62 -1.58 -28.99
N LEU A 4 0.71 -1.57 -28.77
CA LEU A 4 1.32 -1.29 -27.47
C LEU A 4 1.00 0.13 -26.96
N GLN A 5 1.10 1.14 -27.83
CA GLN A 5 0.83 2.54 -27.47
C GLN A 5 -0.63 2.75 -27.08
N ASN A 6 -1.58 2.12 -27.79
CA ASN A 6 -2.99 2.19 -27.44
C ASN A 6 -3.28 1.54 -26.08
N THR A 7 -2.67 0.40 -25.78
CA THR A 7 -2.83 -0.27 -24.48
C THR A 7 -2.23 0.57 -23.34
N MET A 8 -1.03 1.13 -23.52
CA MET A 8 -0.40 2.00 -22.52
C MET A 8 -1.20 3.27 -22.28
N HIS A 9 -1.76 3.88 -23.35
CA HIS A 9 -2.61 5.05 -23.23
C HIS A 9 -3.91 4.75 -22.48
N ARG A 10 -4.53 3.59 -22.76
CA ARG A 10 -5.71 3.11 -22.05
C ARG A 10 -5.42 2.85 -20.57
N ILE A 11 -4.26 2.29 -20.24
CA ILE A 11 -3.82 2.04 -18.86
C ILE A 11 -3.57 3.37 -18.14
N LEU A 12 -2.86 4.32 -18.75
CA LEU A 12 -2.54 5.62 -18.14
C LEU A 12 -3.79 6.37 -17.68
N HIS A 13 -4.85 6.29 -18.48
CA HIS A 13 -6.10 7.00 -18.23
C HIS A 13 -7.13 6.19 -17.42
N HIS A 14 -6.85 4.93 -17.10
CA HIS A 14 -7.79 4.12 -16.32
C HIS A 14 -7.79 4.55 -14.84
N PRO A 15 -8.96 4.76 -14.21
CA PRO A 15 -9.06 5.31 -12.85
C PRO A 15 -8.38 4.41 -11.80
N ASN A 16 -8.38 3.09 -12.01
CA ASN A 16 -7.75 2.15 -11.08
C ASN A 16 -6.23 2.09 -11.21
N THR A 17 -5.61 2.64 -12.26
CA THR A 17 -4.16 2.53 -12.46
C THR A 17 -3.39 3.27 -11.38
N VAL A 18 -3.77 4.51 -11.07
CA VAL A 18 -3.15 5.30 -10.00
C VAL A 18 -3.27 4.56 -8.65
N VAL A 19 -4.44 3.99 -8.40
CA VAL A 19 -4.74 3.23 -7.19
C VAL A 19 -3.88 1.98 -7.08
N VAL A 20 -3.74 1.21 -8.16
CA VAL A 20 -2.88 0.02 -8.21
C VAL A 20 -1.42 0.42 -8.03
N THR A 21 -0.95 1.51 -8.65
CA THR A 21 0.42 2.00 -8.47
C THR A 21 0.70 2.43 -7.04
N LEU A 22 -0.23 3.12 -6.38
CA LEU A 22 -0.12 3.51 -4.98
C LEU A 22 -0.03 2.28 -4.05
N VAL A 23 -0.89 1.29 -4.26
CA VAL A 23 -0.86 0.04 -3.47
C VAL A 23 0.44 -0.72 -3.72
N SER A 24 0.85 -0.85 -4.97
CA SER A 24 2.06 -1.56 -5.40
C SER A 24 3.32 -0.96 -4.74
N THR A 25 3.50 0.36 -4.85
CA THR A 25 4.64 1.06 -4.25
C THR A 25 4.65 0.98 -2.73
N MET A 26 3.49 1.11 -2.08
CA MET A 26 3.36 0.97 -0.64
C MET A 26 3.76 -0.45 -0.16
N VAL A 27 3.27 -1.49 -0.84
CA VAL A 27 3.64 -2.88 -0.53
C VAL A 27 5.13 -3.11 -0.73
N MET A 28 5.72 -2.54 -1.80
CA MET A 28 7.16 -2.63 -2.05
C MET A 28 7.98 -2.06 -0.89
N ILE A 29 7.61 -0.87 -0.42
CA ILE A 29 8.31 -0.19 0.68
C ILE A 29 8.20 -0.99 1.97
N MET A 30 7.00 -1.47 2.30
CA MET A 30 6.78 -2.26 3.51
C MET A 30 7.53 -3.59 3.48
N LEU A 31 7.49 -4.30 2.36
CA LEU A 31 8.16 -5.57 2.19
C LEU A 31 9.69 -5.39 2.23
N SER A 32 10.20 -4.36 1.56
CA SER A 32 11.63 -4.04 1.55
C SER A 32 12.11 -3.65 2.93
N TYR A 33 11.41 -2.74 3.62
CA TYR A 33 11.76 -2.30 4.96
C TYR A 33 11.79 -3.48 5.95
N ASN A 34 10.73 -4.29 5.98
CA ASN A 34 10.63 -5.43 6.90
C ASN A 34 11.68 -6.50 6.64
N THR A 35 11.99 -6.76 5.37
CA THR A 35 12.95 -7.81 5.00
C THR A 35 14.39 -7.33 5.21
N ILE A 36 14.72 -6.09 4.82
CA ILE A 36 16.06 -5.51 4.94
C ILE A 36 16.45 -5.33 6.40
N ILE A 37 15.55 -4.85 7.27
CA ILE A 37 15.86 -4.67 8.69
C ILE A 37 16.09 -6.01 9.39
N ARG A 38 15.40 -7.06 8.93
CA ARG A 38 15.44 -8.38 9.58
C ARG A 38 16.62 -9.24 9.14
N TYR A 39 16.99 -9.17 7.86
CA TYR A 39 18.00 -10.04 7.26
C TYR A 39 19.24 -9.30 6.76
N GLY A 40 19.28 -7.97 6.91
CA GLY A 40 20.30 -7.12 6.34
C GLY A 40 20.14 -6.95 4.82
N VAL A 41 21.03 -6.15 4.23
CA VAL A 41 21.10 -5.97 2.78
C VAL A 41 21.99 -7.07 2.19
N SER A 42 21.40 -7.98 1.42
CA SER A 42 22.14 -8.99 0.68
C SER A 42 21.43 -9.34 -0.64
N TRP A 43 22.19 -9.82 -1.63
CA TRP A 43 21.64 -10.22 -2.93
C TRP A 43 20.53 -11.28 -2.83
N PRO A 44 20.66 -12.33 -1.99
CA PRO A 44 19.60 -13.32 -1.78
C PRO A 44 18.32 -12.71 -1.19
N VAL A 45 18.44 -11.70 -0.33
CA VAL A 45 17.29 -10.99 0.27
C VAL A 45 16.54 -10.20 -0.78
N ILE A 46 17.26 -9.47 -1.66
CA ILE A 46 16.64 -8.70 -2.76
C ILE A 46 15.89 -9.63 -3.71
N LEU A 47 16.48 -10.77 -4.07
CA LEU A 47 15.82 -11.77 -4.92
C LEU A 47 14.56 -12.34 -4.27
N THR A 48 14.58 -12.56 -2.96
CA THR A 48 13.41 -13.04 -2.21
C THR A 48 12.28 -12.01 -2.23
N ILE A 49 12.60 -10.72 -2.01
CA ILE A 49 11.63 -9.62 -2.10
C ILE A 49 10.99 -9.62 -3.48
N LEU A 50 11.79 -9.67 -4.55
CA LEU A 50 11.29 -9.61 -5.93
C LEU A 50 10.39 -10.79 -6.29
N LYS A 51 10.70 -12.00 -5.79
CA LYS A 51 9.88 -13.21 -6.01
C LYS A 51 8.52 -13.12 -5.31
N ILE A 52 8.49 -12.63 -4.07
CA ILE A 52 7.27 -12.56 -3.26
C ILE A 52 6.42 -11.34 -3.65
N TYR A 53 7.06 -10.29 -4.18
CA TYR A 53 6.43 -9.03 -4.52
C TYR A 53 5.12 -9.13 -5.33
N PRO A 54 5.06 -9.80 -6.50
CA PRO A 54 3.83 -9.85 -7.29
C PRO A 54 2.68 -10.52 -6.54
N LEU A 55 2.98 -11.54 -5.73
CA LEU A 55 1.99 -12.22 -4.90
C LEU A 55 1.49 -11.31 -3.78
N ALA A 56 2.41 -10.59 -3.11
CA ALA A 56 2.07 -9.65 -2.05
C ALA A 56 1.22 -8.48 -2.56
N VAL A 57 1.54 -7.92 -3.73
CA VAL A 57 0.76 -6.86 -4.36
C VAL A 57 -0.65 -7.34 -4.68
N LEU A 58 -0.79 -8.53 -5.27
CA LEU A 58 -2.10 -9.10 -5.59
C LEU A 58 -2.92 -9.37 -4.31
N PHE A 59 -2.30 -9.96 -3.29
CA PHE A 59 -2.94 -10.21 -2.01
C PHE A 59 -3.45 -8.93 -1.34
N ILE A 60 -2.60 -7.91 -1.22
CA ILE A 60 -2.96 -6.64 -0.57
C ILE A 60 -3.97 -5.86 -1.42
N TYR A 61 -3.89 -5.94 -2.75
CA TYR A 61 -4.88 -5.35 -3.63
C TYR A 61 -6.27 -5.99 -3.43
N CYS A 62 -6.33 -7.32 -3.35
CA CYS A 62 -7.58 -8.05 -3.05
C CYS A 62 -8.09 -7.73 -1.65
N LEU A 63 -7.22 -7.77 -0.64
CA LEU A 63 -7.56 -7.40 0.74
C LEU A 63 -8.14 -5.99 0.80
N ARG A 64 -7.50 -5.05 0.11
CA ARG A 64 -7.99 -3.68 -0.01
C ARG A 64 -9.37 -3.61 -0.64
N THR A 65 -9.53 -4.23 -1.80
CA THR A 65 -10.73 -4.08 -2.63
C THR A 65 -11.94 -4.76 -2.00
N TYR A 66 -11.76 -5.96 -1.43
CA TYR A 66 -12.87 -6.78 -0.95
C TYR A 66 -13.12 -6.68 0.56
N VAL A 67 -12.10 -6.32 1.35
CA VAL A 67 -12.21 -6.33 2.82
C VAL A 67 -12.05 -4.93 3.39
N THR A 68 -10.87 -4.32 3.26
CA THR A 68 -10.58 -3.10 4.05
C THR A 68 -11.28 -1.86 3.52
N LEU A 69 -11.36 -1.64 2.21
CA LEU A 69 -12.10 -0.50 1.65
C LEU A 69 -13.61 -0.53 1.98
N PRO A 70 -14.37 -1.62 1.72
CA PRO A 70 -15.80 -1.64 2.05
C PRO A 70 -16.04 -1.56 3.55
N LEU A 71 -15.16 -2.15 4.37
CA LEU A 71 -15.27 -2.07 5.82
C LEU A 71 -15.02 -0.64 6.34
N VAL A 72 -14.02 0.06 5.82
CA VAL A 72 -13.72 1.45 6.17
C VAL A 72 -14.85 2.39 5.74
N LEU A 73 -15.42 2.18 4.54
CA LEU A 73 -16.56 2.98 4.06
C LEU A 73 -17.78 2.79 4.97
N LYS A 74 -18.14 1.53 5.29
CA LYS A 74 -19.24 1.24 6.23
C LYS A 74 -18.99 1.85 7.62
N LEU A 75 -17.75 1.81 8.10
CA LEU A 75 -17.40 2.41 9.39
C LEU A 75 -17.57 3.94 9.38
N HIS A 76 -17.18 4.58 8.28
CA HIS A 76 -17.32 6.03 8.08
C HIS A 76 -18.79 6.46 7.95
N ASP A 77 -19.63 5.63 7.34
CA ASP A 77 -21.07 5.88 7.19
C ASP A 77 -21.84 5.60 8.49
N TYR A 78 -21.38 4.65 9.31
CA TYR A 78 -21.99 4.33 10.60
C TYR A 78 -21.60 5.31 11.72
N PHE A 79 -20.38 5.87 11.69
CA PHE A 79 -19.89 6.87 12.65
C PHE A 79 -19.57 8.22 12.01
N PRO A 80 -20.53 8.87 11.32
CA PRO A 80 -20.25 10.10 10.57
C PRO A 80 -19.80 11.25 11.48
N HIS A 81 -20.28 11.28 12.73
CA HIS A 81 -19.99 12.38 13.66
C HIS A 81 -18.54 12.38 14.16
N HIS A 82 -17.95 11.20 14.41
CA HIS A 82 -16.56 11.08 14.88
C HIS A 82 -15.53 11.31 13.77
N PHE A 83 -15.89 11.05 12.51
CA PHE A 83 -14.94 11.12 11.40
C PHE A 83 -15.04 12.38 10.54
N ASN A 84 -16.24 12.95 10.33
CA ASN A 84 -16.40 14.10 9.43
C ASN A 84 -16.07 15.46 10.08
N GLN A 85 -15.99 15.56 11.41
CA GLN A 85 -15.77 16.85 12.07
C GLN A 85 -14.29 17.26 12.19
N VAL A 86 -13.35 16.30 12.13
CA VAL A 86 -11.94 16.56 12.48
C VAL A 86 -10.98 16.29 11.32
N ILE A 87 -11.28 15.34 10.41
CA ILE A 87 -10.34 14.94 9.35
C ILE A 87 -11.06 14.79 8.00
N PRO A 88 -10.53 15.37 6.90
CA PRO A 88 -11.12 15.21 5.57
C PRO A 88 -11.17 13.74 5.13
N ARG A 89 -12.28 13.32 4.51
CA ARG A 89 -12.48 11.95 3.98
C ARG A 89 -11.36 11.47 3.04
N HIS A 90 -10.73 12.38 2.32
CA HIS A 90 -9.61 12.07 1.40
C HIS A 90 -8.29 11.72 2.09
N VAL A 91 -8.21 11.89 3.41
CA VAL A 91 -7.06 11.51 4.26
C VAL A 91 -7.42 10.33 5.15
N SER A 92 -8.59 10.36 5.79
CA SER A 92 -9.01 9.34 6.75
C SER A 92 -9.19 7.96 6.10
N ILE A 93 -9.83 7.89 4.92
CA ILE A 93 -10.09 6.61 4.24
C ILE A 93 -8.77 5.91 3.84
N PRO A 94 -7.82 6.56 3.15
CA PRO A 94 -6.51 5.97 2.88
C PRO A 94 -5.78 5.56 4.16
N PHE A 95 -5.84 6.38 5.22
CA PHE A 95 -5.18 6.10 6.49
C PHE A 95 -5.71 4.80 7.12
N PHE A 96 -7.03 4.61 7.20
CA PHE A 96 -7.61 3.38 7.75
C PHE A 96 -7.33 2.15 6.89
N VAL A 97 -7.37 2.30 5.56
CA VAL A 97 -7.01 1.22 4.64
C VAL A 97 -5.54 0.80 4.83
N ILE A 98 -4.63 1.77 4.97
CA ILE A 98 -3.21 1.52 5.25
C ILE A 98 -3.05 0.80 6.59
N THR A 99 -3.71 1.31 7.64
CA THR A 99 -3.67 0.72 8.98
C THR A 99 -4.13 -0.73 8.96
N GLY A 100 -5.26 -1.03 8.30
CA GLY A 100 -5.77 -2.39 8.16
C GLY A 100 -4.80 -3.31 7.41
N ASN A 101 -4.27 -2.85 6.28
CA ASN A 101 -3.34 -3.63 5.46
C ASN A 101 -2.02 -3.93 6.20
N VAL A 102 -1.45 -2.94 6.93
CA VAL A 102 -0.25 -3.12 7.76
C VAL A 102 -0.51 -4.13 8.87
N SER A 103 -1.68 -4.04 9.51
CA SER A 103 -2.06 -4.93 10.60
C SER A 103 -2.13 -6.39 10.13
N VAL A 104 -2.81 -6.65 9.01
CA VAL A 104 -2.89 -8.00 8.43
C VAL A 104 -1.52 -8.52 8.03
N MET A 105 -0.71 -7.70 7.36
CA MET A 105 0.65 -8.08 6.97
C MET A 105 1.51 -8.44 8.19
N MET A 106 1.38 -7.70 9.29
CA MET A 106 2.13 -7.94 10.52
C MET A 106 1.67 -9.18 11.27
N VAL A 107 0.38 -9.51 11.25
CA VAL A 107 -0.11 -10.78 11.79
C VAL A 107 0.53 -11.94 11.04
N ILE A 108 0.48 -11.92 9.70
CA ILE A 108 1.08 -12.97 8.85
C ILE A 108 2.58 -13.09 9.11
N LEU A 109 3.28 -11.96 9.20
CA LEU A 109 4.72 -11.93 9.38
C LEU A 109 5.14 -12.43 10.78
N THR A 110 4.35 -12.12 11.81
CA THR A 110 4.59 -12.56 13.20
C THR A 110 4.32 -14.07 13.34
N GLU A 111 3.24 -14.59 12.74
CA GLU A 111 2.96 -16.03 12.73
C GLU A 111 4.00 -16.83 11.94
N THR A 112 4.36 -16.35 10.74
CA THR A 112 5.32 -17.06 9.88
C THR A 112 6.73 -17.13 10.50
N HIS A 113 7.08 -16.15 11.34
CA HIS A 113 8.38 -16.05 11.99
C HIS A 113 8.31 -16.26 13.50
N ARG A 114 7.42 -17.15 13.96
CA ARG A 114 7.22 -17.47 15.38
C ARG A 114 8.50 -17.92 16.10
N LYS A 115 9.48 -18.47 15.37
CA LYS A 115 10.82 -18.78 15.90
C LYS A 115 11.64 -17.54 16.27
N LEU A 116 11.40 -16.40 15.63
CA LEU A 116 12.06 -15.11 15.91
C LEU A 116 11.31 -14.29 16.99
N TYR A 117 10.02 -14.54 17.20
CA TYR A 117 9.18 -13.84 18.17
C TYR A 117 8.46 -14.86 19.06
N PRO A 118 9.08 -15.28 20.17
CA PRO A 118 8.46 -16.25 21.08
C PRO A 118 7.19 -15.68 21.74
N TYR A 119 7.09 -14.35 21.88
CA TYR A 119 5.91 -13.65 22.38
C TYR A 119 5.20 -12.92 21.23
N PHE A 120 4.03 -13.42 20.84
CA PHE A 120 3.26 -12.91 19.71
C PHE A 120 2.89 -11.43 19.87
N VAL A 121 2.31 -11.05 21.03
CA VAL A 121 1.76 -9.70 21.25
C VAL A 121 2.83 -8.62 21.22
N SER A 122 3.95 -8.81 21.93
CA SER A 122 5.03 -7.80 21.97
C SER A 122 5.77 -7.72 20.63
N GLY A 123 5.98 -8.86 19.96
CA GLY A 123 6.56 -8.91 18.62
C GLY A 123 5.69 -8.23 17.55
N PHE A 124 4.39 -8.50 17.61
CA PHE A 124 3.39 -7.88 16.74
C PHE A 124 3.36 -6.37 16.94
N VAL A 125 3.12 -5.88 18.17
CA VAL A 125 2.98 -4.44 18.45
C VAL A 125 4.27 -3.69 18.11
N GLY A 126 5.44 -4.23 18.47
CA GLY A 126 6.72 -3.59 18.20
C GLY A 126 7.04 -3.44 16.71
N ASN A 127 6.81 -4.49 15.91
CA ASN A 127 7.03 -4.43 14.46
C ASN A 127 5.94 -3.61 13.76
N TRP A 128 4.69 -3.78 14.19
CA TRP A 128 3.56 -3.01 13.69
C TRP A 128 3.80 -1.52 13.86
N ALA A 129 4.20 -1.06 15.06
CA ALA A 129 4.49 0.34 15.30
C ALA A 129 5.64 0.83 14.39
N LYS A 130 6.76 0.10 14.32
CA LYS A 130 7.90 0.48 13.48
C LYS A 130 7.52 0.63 12.00
N THR A 131 6.81 -0.34 11.44
CA THR A 131 6.38 -0.26 10.03
C THR A 131 5.29 0.78 9.84
N PHE A 132 4.38 0.95 10.79
CA PHE A 132 3.32 1.95 10.70
C PHE A 132 3.88 3.38 10.68
N PHE A 133 4.77 3.70 11.61
CA PHE A 133 5.40 5.02 11.71
C PHE A 133 6.38 5.33 10.58
N VAL A 134 6.88 4.34 9.85
CA VAL A 134 7.66 4.57 8.63
C VAL A 134 6.75 4.66 7.42
N ALA A 135 5.83 3.73 7.26
CA ALA A 135 5.05 3.62 6.04
C ALA A 135 3.99 4.72 5.90
N VAL A 136 3.35 5.15 6.99
CA VAL A 136 2.33 6.21 6.92
C VAL A 136 2.96 7.54 6.47
N PRO A 137 4.03 8.07 7.11
CA PRO A 137 4.66 9.29 6.64
C PRO A 137 5.22 9.16 5.23
N VAL A 138 5.93 8.06 4.93
CA VAL A 138 6.48 7.84 3.58
C VAL A 138 5.35 7.82 2.53
N PHE A 139 4.22 7.19 2.84
CA PHE A 139 3.08 7.16 1.92
C PHE A 139 2.51 8.55 1.64
N PHE A 140 2.20 9.32 2.69
CA PHE A 140 1.52 10.61 2.54
C PHE A 140 2.45 11.71 2.03
N PHE A 141 3.72 11.75 2.47
CA PHE A 141 4.64 12.84 2.13
C PHE A 141 5.51 12.57 0.90
N ILE A 142 5.77 11.30 0.56
CA ILE A 142 6.68 10.95 -0.54
C ILE A 142 5.91 10.25 -1.66
N VAL A 143 5.29 9.10 -1.36
CA VAL A 143 4.75 8.21 -2.39
C VAL A 143 3.56 8.82 -3.12
N ARG A 144 2.55 9.27 -2.38
CA ARG A 144 1.33 9.87 -2.94
C ARG A 144 1.62 11.09 -3.81
N PRO A 145 2.33 12.14 -3.34
CA PRO A 145 2.61 13.31 -4.17
C PRO A 145 3.50 12.98 -5.37
N THR A 146 4.47 12.07 -5.23
CA THR A 146 5.33 11.66 -6.35
C THR A 146 4.54 10.96 -7.44
N ILE A 147 3.66 10.03 -7.08
CA ILE A 147 2.81 9.32 -8.03
C ILE A 147 1.84 10.30 -8.70
N ASP A 148 1.18 11.16 -7.93
CA ASP A 148 0.25 12.14 -8.48
C ASP A 148 0.96 13.09 -9.45
N PHE A 149 2.17 13.56 -9.12
CA PHE A 149 2.99 14.38 -10.02
C PHE A 149 3.36 13.65 -11.32
N ILE A 150 3.82 12.40 -11.23
CA ILE A 150 4.18 11.59 -12.41
C ILE A 150 2.97 11.36 -13.29
N PHE A 151 1.83 10.95 -12.72
CA PHE A 151 0.61 10.69 -13.50
C PHE A 151 0.04 11.98 -14.11
N ASN A 152 0.07 13.10 -13.40
CA ASN A 152 -0.38 14.38 -13.94
C ASN A 152 0.49 14.82 -15.11
N ASN A 153 1.82 14.74 -14.98
CA ASN A 153 2.74 15.05 -16.08
C ASN A 153 2.56 14.11 -17.28
N LEU A 154 2.38 12.81 -17.05
CA LEU A 154 2.12 11.85 -18.12
C LEU A 154 0.79 12.11 -18.82
N LYS A 155 -0.27 12.48 -18.10
CA LYS A 155 -1.56 12.83 -18.67
C LYS A 155 -1.52 14.14 -19.46
N MET A 156 -0.73 15.13 -19.03
CA MET A 156 -0.50 16.35 -19.80
C MET A 156 0.28 16.07 -21.08
N LYS A 157 1.27 15.18 -21.03
CA LYS A 157 2.08 14.80 -22.20
C LYS A 157 1.32 13.91 -23.19
N TYR A 158 0.38 13.11 -22.70
CA TYR A 158 -0.47 12.22 -23.49
C TYR A 158 -1.96 12.45 -23.14
N PRO A 159 -2.55 13.58 -23.58
CA PRO A 159 -3.94 13.90 -23.30
C PRO A 159 -4.87 12.83 -23.89
N ARG A 160 -6.05 12.63 -23.28
CA ARG A 160 -7.09 11.80 -23.88
C ARG A 160 -7.44 12.41 -25.23
N LEU A 161 -7.25 11.64 -26.29
CA LEU A 161 -7.90 11.90 -27.56
C LEU A 161 -9.34 11.44 -27.35
N ASP A 162 -10.24 12.40 -27.09
CA ASP A 162 -11.69 12.17 -27.12
C ASP A 162 -12.13 11.81 -28.55
#